data_AF-C6PNW7-F1
#
_entry.id   AF-C6PNW7-F1
#
_cell.length_a   1.000
_cell.length_b   1.000
_cell.length_c   1.000
_cell.angle_alpha   90.00
_cell.angle_beta   90.00
_cell.angle_gamma   90.00
#
_symmetry.space_group_name_H-M   'P 1'
#
loop_
_entity.id
_entity.type
_entity.pdbx_description
1 polymer ?
#
loop_
_entity_poly.entity_id
_entity_poly.type
_entity_poly.pdbx_seq_one_letter_code
_entity_poly.pdbx_strand_id
1 'polypeptide(L)'
;MMNFKKLFIISSLGVVLTFAGCSTQKTEQAATSAQNQTKQEVSAEKQKTLSIQEGSNNMKEVIKQMKTELNNKEEDKVIKTSEGLEGNWKIFEDNVKEKYFTLYEKVEDPLHTITAAVKVKPLDVNVMNTAMENLDKQLDQVKLADLTTTGIQNMRDVSKKMKEQLSNKEEDNAIKTSEGLEENWKQFEDNVKVKSPALYEKIEKPLHTINAAVKVKPLDTNTLNTAIDNLDKQLEQYQLSDLVSTGTQNMRDALKKMKNKIAQNDEERTIKTSAYLEINWKKFEDNVKAKSPELYEKIEEPLHAINAAVKVKPLDGKTLNTAIDNLDKQLEELQKSQF
;
A
#
# COMPACT_ATOMS: atom_id res chain seq x y z
N MET A 1 0.71 1.26 34.95
CA MET A 1 -0.76 1.13 34.95
C MET A 1 -1.31 1.98 33.81
N MET A 2 -1.97 1.35 32.84
CA MET A 2 -2.61 2.00 31.69
C MET A 2 -3.75 2.91 32.14
N ASN A 3 -3.89 4.06 31.48
CA ASN A 3 -5.08 4.90 31.58
C ASN A 3 -5.58 5.23 30.16
N PHE A 4 -6.29 4.29 29.56
CA PHE A 4 -7.10 4.53 28.36
C PHE A 4 -8.53 4.85 28.82
N LYS A 5 -8.91 6.12 28.76
CA LYS A 5 -10.32 6.53 28.81
C LYS A 5 -10.69 7.25 27.51
N LYS A 6 -11.29 6.44 26.62
CA LYS A 6 -12.46 6.68 25.74
C LYS A 6 -12.76 8.11 25.28
N LEU A 7 -12.98 8.26 23.96
CA LEU A 7 -14.29 8.67 23.43
C LEU A 7 -14.47 8.22 21.96
N PHE A 8 -15.24 7.15 21.74
CA PHE A 8 -15.97 6.91 20.49
C PHE A 8 -17.40 7.39 20.74
N ILE A 9 -17.87 8.36 19.97
CA ILE A 9 -19.30 8.70 19.91
C ILE A 9 -19.88 7.92 18.73
N ILE A 10 -20.70 6.93 19.06
CA ILE A 10 -21.57 6.20 18.14
C ILE A 10 -22.85 7.01 18.03
N SER A 11 -23.09 7.62 16.88
CA SER A 11 -24.35 8.28 16.55
C SER A 11 -25.32 7.25 15.95
N SER A 12 -26.09 6.57 16.80
CA SER A 12 -27.23 5.77 16.38
C SER A 12 -28.41 6.69 16.06
N LEU A 13 -28.69 6.88 14.77
CA LEU A 13 -29.89 7.60 14.32
C LEU A 13 -31.09 6.64 14.32
N GLY A 14 -31.88 6.68 15.38
CA GLY A 14 -33.20 6.04 15.42
C GLY A 14 -34.24 6.96 14.77
N VAL A 15 -34.78 6.55 13.63
CA VAL A 15 -35.94 7.20 13.00
C VAL A 15 -37.20 6.51 13.54
N VAL A 16 -37.96 7.23 14.38
CA VAL A 16 -39.32 6.86 14.75
C VAL A 16 -40.26 7.45 13.70
N LEU A 17 -40.90 6.59 12.90
CA LEU A 17 -42.00 6.96 12.01
C LEU A 17 -43.31 6.88 12.80
N THR A 18 -43.90 8.02 13.12
CA THR A 18 -45.33 8.10 13.49
C THR A 18 -46.14 8.48 12.26
N PHE A 19 -46.99 7.55 11.82
CA PHE A 19 -48.03 7.77 10.83
C PHE A 19 -49.29 8.38 11.48
N ALA A 20 -49.77 9.49 10.91
CA ALA A 20 -51.16 9.95 10.82
C ALA A 20 -51.10 11.30 10.10
N GLY A 21 -51.83 11.66 9.05
CA GLY A 21 -52.98 11.06 8.36
C GLY A 21 -53.78 12.23 7.75
N CYS A 22 -54.10 12.16 6.45
CA CYS A 22 -55.08 12.98 5.69
C CYS A 22 -54.81 14.51 5.61
N SER A 23 -55.05 15.25 4.53
CA SER A 23 -55.90 15.08 3.34
C SER A 23 -55.51 16.09 2.23
N THR A 24 -55.55 15.61 0.99
CA THR A 24 -56.02 16.21 -0.27
C THR A 24 -55.82 17.70 -0.64
N GLN A 25 -55.21 17.86 -1.82
CA GLN A 25 -55.61 18.69 -2.99
C GLN A 25 -54.96 20.07 -3.27
N LYS A 26 -54.23 20.09 -4.41
CA LYS A 26 -54.05 21.11 -5.48
C LYS A 26 -54.18 22.60 -5.14
N THR A 27 -53.25 23.44 -5.63
CA THR A 27 -53.44 24.37 -6.78
C THR A 27 -52.07 24.95 -7.25
N GLU A 28 -52.05 25.38 -8.50
CA GLU A 28 -50.99 25.81 -9.42
C GLU A 28 -50.21 27.11 -9.12
N GLN A 29 -49.05 27.16 -9.78
CA GLN A 29 -48.42 28.27 -10.54
C GLN A 29 -47.79 29.50 -9.86
N ALA A 30 -46.46 29.53 -10.03
CA ALA A 30 -45.67 30.52 -10.78
C ALA A 30 -45.28 31.88 -10.14
N ALA A 31 -43.97 32.15 -10.30
CA ALA A 31 -43.32 33.41 -10.64
C ALA A 31 -42.33 34.00 -9.60
N THR A 32 -41.05 33.86 -9.95
CA THR A 32 -39.94 34.86 -9.90
C THR A 32 -39.49 35.54 -8.60
N SER A 33 -38.16 35.41 -8.44
CA SER A 33 -37.14 36.43 -8.07
C SER A 33 -36.69 36.63 -6.61
N ALA A 34 -35.39 36.34 -6.47
CA ALA A 34 -34.33 37.06 -5.74
C ALA A 34 -34.22 36.95 -4.20
N GLN A 35 -33.06 36.36 -3.80
CA GLN A 35 -32.15 36.71 -2.69
C GLN A 35 -32.77 36.96 -1.30
N ASN A 36 -32.32 36.39 -0.19
CA ASN A 36 -31.00 36.02 0.27
C ASN A 36 -31.23 35.31 1.63
N GLN A 37 -30.55 34.21 1.92
CA GLN A 37 -29.98 33.97 3.26
C GLN A 37 -29.00 32.80 3.19
N THR A 38 -27.74 33.21 3.07
CA THR A 38 -26.52 32.52 3.50
C THR A 38 -26.75 31.42 4.54
N LYS A 39 -26.58 30.17 4.12
CA LYS A 39 -26.09 29.10 4.99
C LYS A 39 -24.61 28.95 4.69
N GLN A 40 -23.81 29.49 5.59
CA GLN A 40 -22.36 29.38 5.60
C GLN A 40 -22.03 27.89 5.81
N GLU A 41 -21.84 27.17 4.71
CA GLU A 41 -21.16 25.89 4.73
C GLU A 41 -19.71 26.18 5.11
N VAL A 42 -19.33 25.75 6.31
CA VAL A 42 -17.92 25.68 6.69
C VAL A 42 -17.33 24.64 5.75
N SER A 43 -16.68 25.12 4.70
CA SER A 43 -15.80 24.32 3.86
C SER A 43 -14.81 23.63 4.80
N ALA A 44 -14.94 22.32 4.97
CA ALA A 44 -13.84 21.52 5.47
C ALA A 44 -12.66 21.78 4.52
N GLU A 45 -11.63 22.50 5.00
CA GLU A 45 -10.36 22.56 4.30
C GLU A 45 -9.94 21.11 4.03
N LYS A 46 -9.95 20.72 2.76
CA LYS A 46 -9.35 19.47 2.33
C LYS A 46 -7.88 19.58 2.70
N GLN A 47 -7.51 19.01 3.84
CA GLN A 47 -6.13 18.88 4.28
C GLN A 47 -5.37 18.24 3.11
N LYS A 48 -4.34 18.94 2.61
CA LYS A 48 -3.58 18.49 1.44
C LYS A 48 -2.91 17.15 1.79
N THR A 49 -3.47 16.05 1.30
CA THR A 49 -2.85 14.72 1.38
C THR A 49 -1.57 14.75 0.55
N LEU A 50 -0.44 14.36 1.16
CA LEU A 50 0.84 14.23 0.47
C LEU A 50 0.89 12.91 -0.29
N SER A 51 1.60 12.90 -1.42
CA SER A 51 2.01 11.63 -2.02
C SER A 51 2.91 10.84 -1.06
N ILE A 52 3.00 9.53 -1.24
CA ILE A 52 3.86 8.67 -0.43
C ILE A 52 5.33 9.11 -0.54
N GLN A 53 5.76 9.54 -1.72
CA GLN A 53 7.11 10.06 -1.93
C GLN A 53 7.37 11.36 -1.17
N GLU A 54 6.46 12.34 -1.26
CA GLU A 54 6.59 13.63 -0.55
C GLU A 54 6.56 13.41 0.96
N GLY A 55 5.60 12.63 1.46
CA GLY A 55 5.47 12.32 2.88
C GLY A 55 6.70 11.61 3.45
N SER A 56 7.21 10.61 2.71
CA SER A 56 8.43 9.90 3.10
C SER A 56 9.64 10.83 3.14
N ASN A 57 9.85 11.66 2.11
CA ASN A 57 10.97 12.60 2.08
C ASN A 57 10.88 13.62 3.24
N ASN A 58 9.69 14.13 3.56
CA ASN A 58 9.50 15.05 4.68
C ASN A 58 9.88 14.41 6.02
N MET A 59 9.44 13.17 6.27
CA MET A 59 9.82 12.44 7.49
C MET A 59 11.33 12.18 7.55
N LYS A 60 11.99 11.88 6.41
CA LYS A 60 13.45 11.70 6.36
C LYS A 60 14.21 12.98 6.72
N GLU A 61 13.74 14.16 6.30
CA GLU A 61 14.36 15.43 6.72
C GLU A 61 14.20 15.66 8.23
N VAL A 62 13.05 15.31 8.82
CA VAL A 62 12.89 15.35 10.29
C VAL A 62 13.88 14.40 10.97
N ILE A 63 14.03 13.16 10.49
CA ILE A 63 15.01 12.19 11.01
C ILE A 63 16.43 12.74 10.94
N LYS A 64 16.81 13.36 9.81
CA LYS A 64 18.13 13.95 9.62
C LYS A 64 18.41 15.10 10.60
N GLN A 65 17.41 15.94 10.85
CA GLN A 65 17.51 16.99 11.85
C GLN A 65 17.67 16.39 13.26
N MET A 66 16.84 15.41 13.64
CA MET A 66 16.95 14.72 14.92
C MET A 66 18.32 14.09 15.14
N LYS A 67 18.89 13.41 14.12
CA LYS A 67 20.24 12.85 14.18
C LYS A 67 21.30 13.92 14.45
N THR A 68 21.16 15.10 13.83
CA THR A 68 22.08 16.23 14.03
C THR A 68 22.00 16.76 15.47
N GLU A 69 20.78 16.99 15.98
CA GLU A 69 20.54 17.48 17.34
C GLU A 69 21.00 16.48 18.41
N LEU A 70 20.78 15.17 18.16
CA LEU A 70 21.23 14.10 19.04
C LEU A 70 22.77 14.06 19.13
N ASN A 71 23.47 14.18 18.00
CA ASN A 71 24.94 14.25 17.97
C ASN A 71 25.49 15.49 18.68
N ASN A 72 24.77 16.60 18.62
CA ASN A 72 25.11 17.84 19.35
C ASN A 72 24.72 17.79 20.84
N LYS A 73 24.11 16.69 21.31
CA LYS A 73 23.60 16.52 22.68
C LYS A 73 22.52 17.54 23.06
N GLU A 74 21.76 18.01 22.08
CA GLU A 74 20.69 19.00 22.25
C GLU A 74 19.36 18.30 22.57
N GLU A 75 19.26 17.64 23.73
CA GLU A 75 18.12 16.76 24.07
C GLU A 75 16.75 17.43 23.91
N ASP A 76 16.57 18.67 24.39
CA ASP A 76 15.30 19.37 24.30
C ASP A 76 14.90 19.71 22.85
N LYS A 77 15.88 19.87 21.94
CA LYS A 77 15.61 20.03 20.51
C LYS A 77 15.19 18.71 19.88
N VAL A 78 15.88 17.61 20.20
CA VAL A 78 15.51 16.27 19.71
C VAL A 78 14.05 15.94 20.05
N ILE A 79 13.64 16.23 21.29
CA ILE A 79 12.26 16.03 21.75
C ILE A 79 11.30 16.85 20.89
N LYS A 80 11.55 18.16 20.72
CA LYS A 80 10.70 19.05 19.93
C LYS A 80 10.62 18.63 18.46
N THR A 81 11.75 18.28 17.85
CA THR A 81 11.81 17.87 16.45
C THR A 81 11.07 16.55 16.22
N SER A 82 11.11 15.62 17.19
CA SER A 82 10.42 14.33 17.11
C SER A 82 8.89 14.44 16.99
N GLU A 83 8.29 15.50 17.53
CA GLU A 83 6.84 15.77 17.40
C GLU A 83 6.42 15.92 15.92
N GLY A 84 7.36 16.34 15.06
CA GLY A 84 7.15 16.45 13.62
C GLY A 84 6.97 15.11 12.92
N LEU A 85 7.45 13.99 13.46
CA LEU A 85 7.34 12.68 12.80
C LEU A 85 5.88 12.21 12.72
N GLU A 86 5.18 12.17 13.86
CA GLU A 86 3.76 11.78 13.95
C GLU A 86 2.86 12.71 13.13
N GLY A 87 3.15 14.02 13.17
CA GLY A 87 2.43 15.02 12.39
C GLY A 87 2.56 14.80 10.88
N ASN A 88 3.77 14.50 10.38
CA ASN A 88 3.99 14.21 8.97
C ASN A 88 3.41 12.86 8.55
N TRP A 89 3.57 11.83 9.37
CA TRP A 89 3.07 10.48 9.08
C TRP A 89 1.56 10.47 8.81
N LYS A 90 0.78 11.12 9.69
CA LYS A 90 -0.69 11.22 9.58
C LYS A 90 -1.21 11.80 8.26
N ILE A 91 -0.39 12.58 7.55
CA ILE A 91 -0.81 13.23 6.29
C ILE A 91 -0.90 12.22 5.15
N PHE A 92 -0.16 11.11 5.22
CA PHE A 92 -0.10 10.10 4.16
C PHE A 92 -0.20 8.64 4.64
N GLU A 93 -0.33 8.40 5.96
CA GLU A 93 -0.39 7.05 6.53
C GLU A 93 -1.50 6.19 5.92
N ASP A 94 -2.67 6.77 5.63
CA ASP A 94 -3.81 6.04 5.08
C ASP A 94 -3.51 5.49 3.68
N ASN A 95 -2.80 6.27 2.85
CA ASN A 95 -2.35 5.83 1.53
C ASN A 95 -1.40 4.64 1.63
N VAL A 96 -0.49 4.66 2.63
CA VAL A 96 0.45 3.55 2.86
C VAL A 96 -0.29 2.34 3.43
N LYS A 97 -1.23 2.55 4.35
CA LYS A 97 -2.00 1.49 4.99
C LYS A 97 -2.89 0.73 4.01
N GLU A 98 -3.58 1.45 3.14
CA GLU A 98 -4.47 0.88 2.13
C GLU A 98 -3.69 0.01 1.13
N LYS A 99 -2.60 0.56 0.58
CA LYS A 99 -1.81 -0.07 -0.48
C LYS A 99 -0.80 -1.08 0.06
N TYR A 100 -0.11 -0.74 1.15
CA TYR A 100 1.10 -1.42 1.64
C TYR A 100 1.03 -1.69 3.16
N PHE A 101 -0.07 -2.26 3.66
CA PHE A 101 -0.30 -2.49 5.09
C PHE A 101 0.90 -3.02 5.89
N THR A 102 1.63 -4.02 5.40
CA THR A 102 2.77 -4.56 6.15
C THR A 102 3.93 -3.57 6.24
N LEU A 103 4.14 -2.75 5.20
CA LEU A 103 5.10 -1.65 5.28
C LEU A 103 4.59 -0.54 6.20
N TYR A 104 3.28 -0.26 6.20
CA TYR A 104 2.66 0.63 7.19
C TYR A 104 3.01 0.18 8.63
N GLU A 105 2.79 -1.09 8.98
CA GLU A 105 3.16 -1.59 10.31
C GLU A 105 4.67 -1.50 10.58
N LYS A 106 5.50 -1.77 9.56
CA LYS A 106 6.97 -1.64 9.69
C LYS A 106 7.41 -0.20 9.92
N VAL A 107 6.70 0.80 9.40
CA VAL A 107 6.95 2.22 9.69
C VAL A 107 6.49 2.60 11.10
N GLU A 108 5.33 2.10 11.52
CA GLU A 108 4.74 2.36 12.85
C GLU A 108 5.65 1.89 14.00
N ASP A 109 6.27 0.72 13.88
CA ASP A 109 7.11 0.15 14.95
C ASP A 109 8.29 1.06 15.39
N PRO A 110 9.19 1.51 14.49
CA PRO A 110 10.26 2.43 14.85
C PRO A 110 9.74 3.83 15.20
N LEU A 111 8.63 4.29 14.59
CA LEU A 111 8.01 5.56 14.96
C LEU A 111 7.56 5.57 16.44
N HIS A 112 6.82 4.53 16.85
CA HIS A 112 6.43 4.36 18.26
C HIS A 112 7.64 4.24 19.19
N THR A 113 8.71 3.57 18.75
CA THR A 113 9.95 3.44 19.53
C THR A 113 10.58 4.81 19.78
N ILE A 114 10.65 5.67 18.76
CA ILE A 114 11.14 7.06 18.90
C ILE A 114 10.24 7.84 19.87
N THR A 115 8.91 7.80 19.65
CA THR A 115 7.92 8.49 20.49
C THR A 115 8.00 8.07 21.97
N ALA A 116 8.39 6.83 22.26
CA ALA A 116 8.65 6.36 23.62
C ALA A 116 10.03 6.79 24.14
N ALA A 117 11.07 6.65 23.33
CA ALA A 117 12.46 6.90 23.72
C ALA A 117 12.72 8.36 24.07
N VAL A 118 12.11 9.32 23.35
CA VAL A 118 12.26 10.76 23.64
C VAL A 118 11.69 11.20 25.01
N LYS A 119 10.91 10.33 25.68
CA LYS A 119 10.35 10.61 27.01
C LYS A 119 11.26 10.14 28.16
N VAL A 120 12.34 9.42 27.85
CA VAL A 120 13.28 8.89 28.84
C VAL A 120 14.49 9.83 28.92
N LYS A 121 14.83 10.29 30.13
CA LYS A 121 16.01 11.14 30.37
C LYS A 121 17.06 10.43 31.24
N PRO A 122 18.36 10.52 30.90
CA PRO A 122 18.92 11.09 29.67
C PRO A 122 18.50 10.29 28.43
N LEU A 123 18.56 10.91 27.24
CA LEU A 123 18.18 10.21 26.01
C LEU A 123 19.12 9.01 25.77
N ASP A 124 18.55 7.84 25.49
CA ASP A 124 19.32 6.68 25.05
C ASP A 124 19.70 6.86 23.56
N VAL A 125 20.92 7.32 23.33
CA VAL A 125 21.46 7.60 21.99
C VAL A 125 21.43 6.36 21.09
N ASN A 126 21.68 5.17 21.64
CA ASN A 126 21.74 3.94 20.84
C ASN A 126 20.34 3.52 20.40
N VAL A 127 19.36 3.58 21.31
CA VAL A 127 17.95 3.31 21.00
C VAL A 127 17.43 4.31 19.97
N MET A 128 17.71 5.60 20.15
CA MET A 128 17.29 6.66 19.23
C MET A 128 17.89 6.48 17.83
N ASN A 129 19.20 6.26 17.72
CA ASN A 129 19.85 6.04 16.42
C ASN A 129 19.30 4.81 15.70
N THR A 130 19.18 3.68 16.41
CA THR A 130 18.65 2.43 15.84
C THR A 130 17.21 2.62 15.34
N ALA A 131 16.35 3.27 16.12
CA ALA A 131 14.97 3.50 15.72
C ALA A 131 14.87 4.48 14.54
N MET A 132 15.66 5.55 14.53
CA MET A 132 15.73 6.50 13.41
C MET A 132 16.26 5.88 12.12
N GLU A 133 17.30 5.04 12.19
CA GLU A 133 17.81 4.29 11.04
C GLU A 133 16.80 3.28 10.51
N ASN A 134 16.09 2.60 11.40
CA ASN A 134 15.05 1.69 10.98
C ASN A 134 13.89 2.46 10.32
N LEU A 135 13.41 3.56 10.91
CA LEU A 135 12.37 4.38 10.31
C LEU A 135 12.77 4.89 8.92
N ASP A 136 13.98 5.43 8.78
CA ASP A 136 14.54 5.91 7.51
C ASP A 136 14.50 4.81 6.42
N LYS A 137 14.94 3.60 6.79
CA LYS A 137 14.91 2.42 5.91
C LYS A 137 13.48 2.02 5.52
N GLN A 138 12.52 2.01 6.45
CA GLN A 138 11.15 1.61 6.13
C GLN A 138 10.45 2.65 5.23
N LEU A 139 10.75 3.94 5.41
CA LEU A 139 10.28 5.00 4.51
C LEU A 139 10.82 4.82 3.08
N ASP A 140 12.08 4.40 2.92
CA ASP A 140 12.62 4.06 1.60
C ASP A 140 11.91 2.85 0.98
N GLN A 141 11.59 1.82 1.78
CA GLN A 141 10.85 0.65 1.29
C GLN A 141 9.44 1.02 0.80
N VAL A 142 8.72 1.84 1.57
CA VAL A 142 7.39 2.35 1.20
C VAL A 142 7.45 3.17 -0.09
N LYS A 143 8.42 4.08 -0.19
CA LYS A 143 8.63 4.90 -1.39
C LYS A 143 8.95 4.06 -2.61
N LEU A 144 9.85 3.09 -2.50
CA LEU A 144 10.24 2.22 -3.61
C LEU A 144 9.07 1.34 -4.09
N ALA A 145 8.25 0.83 -3.16
CA ALA A 145 7.05 0.07 -3.51
C ALA A 145 6.05 0.90 -4.32
N ASP A 146 5.82 2.15 -3.91
CA ASP A 146 4.91 3.06 -4.62
C ASP A 146 5.44 3.49 -5.98
N LEU A 147 6.73 3.88 -6.05
CA LEU A 147 7.38 4.23 -7.32
C LEU A 147 7.35 3.08 -8.32
N THR A 148 7.57 1.85 -7.88
CA THR A 148 7.52 0.68 -8.77
C THR A 148 6.10 0.44 -9.29
N THR A 149 5.11 0.47 -8.40
CA THR A 149 3.71 0.22 -8.77
C THR A 149 3.19 1.28 -9.76
N THR A 150 3.40 2.56 -9.45
CA THR A 150 3.00 3.67 -10.32
C THR A 150 3.83 3.73 -11.59
N GLY A 151 5.14 3.49 -11.51
CA GLY A 151 6.03 3.50 -12.67
C GLY A 151 5.64 2.46 -13.71
N ILE A 152 5.30 1.24 -13.28
CA ILE A 152 4.80 0.20 -14.19
C ILE A 152 3.49 0.63 -14.84
N GLN A 153 2.53 1.13 -14.06
CA GLN A 153 1.24 1.57 -14.62
C GLN A 153 1.44 2.68 -15.66
N ASN A 154 2.29 3.66 -15.37
CA ASN A 154 2.64 4.73 -16.31
C ASN A 154 3.23 4.17 -17.60
N MET A 155 4.13 3.19 -17.53
CA MET A 155 4.71 2.56 -18.73
C MET A 155 3.65 1.81 -19.56
N ARG A 156 2.70 1.14 -18.92
CA ARG A 156 1.56 0.49 -19.61
C ARG A 156 0.67 1.53 -20.30
N ASP A 157 0.38 2.65 -19.62
CA ASP A 157 -0.42 3.74 -20.19
C ASP A 157 0.28 4.42 -21.38
N VAL A 158 1.59 4.67 -21.27
CA VAL A 158 2.43 5.20 -22.37
C VAL A 158 2.44 4.21 -23.54
N SER A 159 2.61 2.92 -23.27
CA SER A 159 2.56 1.84 -24.27
C SER A 159 1.24 1.84 -25.03
N LYS A 160 0.10 1.91 -24.32
CA LYS A 160 -1.23 1.97 -24.92
C LYS A 160 -1.41 3.21 -25.80
N LYS A 161 -1.02 4.39 -25.30
CA LYS A 161 -1.06 5.64 -26.06
C LYS A 161 -0.22 5.56 -27.33
N MET A 162 0.95 4.95 -27.26
CA MET A 162 1.81 4.75 -28.43
C MET A 162 1.14 3.85 -29.48
N LYS A 163 0.46 2.75 -29.07
CA LYS A 163 -0.31 1.91 -30.02
C LYS A 163 -1.46 2.67 -30.69
N GLU A 164 -2.15 3.54 -29.95
CA GLU A 164 -3.22 4.39 -30.50
C GLU A 164 -2.67 5.34 -31.57
N GLN A 165 -1.53 5.99 -31.31
CA GLN A 165 -0.86 6.89 -32.26
C GLN A 165 -0.37 6.14 -33.51
N LEU A 166 0.19 4.94 -33.36
CA LEU A 166 0.59 4.09 -34.49
C LEU A 166 -0.63 3.71 -35.37
N SER A 167 -1.77 3.40 -34.74
CA SER A 167 -3.01 3.07 -35.45
C SER A 167 -3.57 4.27 -36.22
N ASN A 168 -3.41 5.48 -35.68
CA ASN A 168 -3.80 6.73 -36.32
C ASN A 168 -2.76 7.25 -37.35
N LYS A 169 -1.65 6.53 -37.57
CA LYS A 169 -0.53 6.93 -38.44
C LYS A 169 0.14 8.24 -38.01
N GLU A 170 0.13 8.54 -36.72
CA GLU A 170 0.75 9.73 -36.13
C GLU A 170 2.22 9.43 -35.75
N GLU A 171 3.10 9.22 -36.73
CA GLU A 171 4.47 8.74 -36.50
C GLU A 171 5.28 9.64 -35.54
N ASP A 172 5.28 10.96 -35.75
CA ASP A 172 6.05 11.90 -34.90
C ASP A 172 5.54 11.89 -33.44
N ASN A 173 4.24 11.73 -33.24
CA ASN A 173 3.65 11.62 -31.91
C ASN A 173 4.04 10.30 -31.24
N ALA A 174 4.04 9.19 -31.99
CA ALA A 174 4.47 7.88 -31.48
C ALA A 174 5.94 7.89 -31.06
N ILE A 175 6.82 8.53 -31.86
CA ILE A 175 8.24 8.72 -31.53
C ILE A 175 8.37 9.50 -30.22
N LYS A 176 7.72 10.66 -30.10
CA LYS A 176 7.77 11.48 -28.89
C LYS A 176 7.21 10.75 -27.66
N THR A 177 6.12 10.00 -27.80
CA THR A 177 5.56 9.21 -26.70
C THR A 177 6.53 8.11 -26.24
N SER A 178 7.28 7.49 -27.16
CA SER A 178 8.22 6.43 -26.83
C SER A 178 9.37 6.89 -25.92
N GLU A 179 9.78 8.17 -26.00
CA GLU A 179 10.83 8.75 -25.15
C GLU A 179 10.45 8.64 -23.66
N GLY A 180 9.16 8.73 -23.35
CA GLY A 180 8.65 8.59 -21.99
C GLY A 180 8.75 7.17 -21.41
N LEU A 181 8.94 6.13 -22.22
CA LEU A 181 9.08 4.76 -21.69
C LEU A 181 10.38 4.61 -20.91
N GLU A 182 11.49 5.06 -21.50
CA GLU A 182 12.82 4.98 -20.89
C GLU A 182 12.95 5.88 -19.65
N GLU A 183 12.37 7.08 -19.71
CA GLU A 183 12.36 8.03 -18.58
C GLU A 183 11.56 7.51 -17.39
N ASN A 184 10.45 6.79 -17.63
CA ASN A 184 9.68 6.16 -16.57
C ASN A 184 10.42 4.94 -16.01
N TRP A 185 10.98 4.09 -16.86
CA TRP A 185 11.66 2.86 -16.45
C TRP A 185 12.81 3.11 -15.48
N LYS A 186 13.68 4.09 -15.78
CA LYS A 186 14.84 4.48 -14.95
C LYS A 186 14.50 4.83 -13.50
N GLN A 187 13.26 5.22 -13.20
CA GLN A 187 12.87 5.61 -11.85
C GLN A 187 12.75 4.42 -10.89
N PHE A 188 12.58 3.20 -11.42
CA PHE A 188 12.30 2.02 -10.62
C PHE A 188 12.96 0.72 -11.13
N GLU A 189 13.69 0.78 -12.25
CA GLU A 189 14.34 -0.38 -12.86
C GLU A 189 15.25 -1.14 -11.89
N ASP A 190 16.00 -0.42 -11.03
CA ASP A 190 16.91 -1.02 -10.07
C ASP A 190 16.16 -1.88 -9.04
N ASN A 191 14.97 -1.45 -8.63
CA ASN A 191 14.15 -2.23 -7.71
C ASN A 191 13.64 -3.50 -8.38
N VAL A 192 13.23 -3.42 -9.65
CA VAL A 192 12.82 -4.59 -10.45
C VAL A 192 13.99 -5.55 -10.63
N LYS A 193 15.18 -5.02 -10.93
CA LYS A 193 16.42 -5.79 -11.10
C LYS A 193 16.81 -6.55 -9.83
N VAL A 194 16.70 -5.93 -8.66
CA VAL A 194 16.99 -6.57 -7.38
C VAL A 194 15.94 -7.63 -7.02
N LYS A 195 14.65 -7.31 -7.17
CA LYS A 195 13.56 -8.21 -6.78
C LYS A 195 13.35 -9.38 -7.74
N SER A 196 13.47 -9.13 -9.04
CA SER A 196 13.22 -10.10 -10.09
C SER A 196 14.18 -9.91 -11.28
N PRO A 197 15.45 -10.33 -11.14
CA PRO A 197 16.45 -10.19 -12.21
C PRO A 197 15.99 -10.82 -13.54
N ALA A 198 15.25 -11.93 -13.47
CA ALA A 198 14.75 -12.61 -14.66
C ALA A 198 13.64 -11.81 -15.40
N LEU A 199 12.80 -11.06 -14.68
CA LEU A 199 11.78 -10.22 -15.31
C LEU A 199 12.36 -8.88 -15.77
N TYR A 200 13.36 -8.34 -15.06
CA TYR A 200 14.13 -7.17 -15.50
C TYR A 200 14.65 -7.35 -16.94
N GLU A 201 15.40 -8.42 -17.20
CA GLU A 201 15.94 -8.70 -18.54
C GLU A 201 14.84 -8.88 -19.60
N LYS A 202 13.69 -9.44 -19.21
CA LYS A 202 12.55 -9.62 -20.11
C LYS A 202 11.85 -8.30 -20.42
N ILE A 203 11.84 -7.33 -19.51
CA ILE A 203 11.27 -5.99 -19.70
C ILE A 203 12.21 -5.12 -20.55
N GLU A 204 13.53 -5.21 -20.31
CA GLU A 204 14.56 -4.48 -21.07
C GLU A 204 14.53 -4.79 -22.57
N LYS A 205 14.37 -6.06 -22.93
CA LYS A 205 14.41 -6.50 -24.33
C LYS A 205 13.39 -5.80 -25.25
N PRO A 206 12.08 -5.77 -24.95
CA PRO A 206 11.11 -5.03 -25.76
C PRO A 206 11.33 -3.51 -25.69
N LEU A 207 11.79 -2.95 -24.56
CA LEU A 207 12.15 -1.52 -24.49
C LEU A 207 13.26 -1.15 -25.49
N HIS A 208 14.36 -1.91 -25.50
CA HIS A 208 15.44 -1.72 -26.47
C HIS A 208 14.95 -1.87 -27.92
N THR A 209 14.04 -2.82 -28.18
CA THR A 209 13.45 -3.02 -29.50
C THR A 209 12.64 -1.78 -29.92
N ILE A 210 11.80 -1.23 -29.03
CA ILE A 210 11.05 0.01 -29.28
C ILE A 210 12.01 1.16 -29.57
N ASN A 211 13.01 1.37 -28.70
CA ASN A 211 14.00 2.45 -28.81
C ASN A 211 14.80 2.40 -30.13
N ALA A 212 15.02 1.20 -30.68
CA ALA A 212 15.65 1.03 -31.99
C ALA A 212 14.66 1.28 -33.14
N ALA A 213 13.46 0.69 -33.06
CA ALA A 213 12.47 0.72 -34.13
C ALA A 213 11.91 2.13 -34.40
N VAL A 214 11.76 2.98 -33.37
CA VAL A 214 11.30 4.38 -33.55
C VAL A 214 12.27 5.28 -34.33
N LYS A 215 13.51 4.82 -34.55
CA LYS A 215 14.53 5.57 -35.32
C LYS A 215 14.52 5.25 -36.82
N VAL A 216 13.77 4.23 -37.24
CA VAL A 216 13.70 3.80 -38.65
C VAL A 216 12.52 4.50 -39.33
N LYS A 217 12.74 5.06 -40.54
CA LYS A 217 11.69 5.75 -41.31
C LYS A 217 11.46 5.06 -42.67
N PRO A 218 10.20 4.82 -43.09
CA PRO A 218 8.96 4.98 -42.31
C PRO A 218 8.92 4.02 -41.10
N LEU A 219 8.10 4.31 -40.09
CA LEU A 219 8.01 3.45 -38.92
C LEU A 219 7.53 2.03 -39.31
N ASP A 220 8.23 1.01 -38.83
CA ASP A 220 7.72 -0.36 -38.89
C ASP A 220 6.71 -0.59 -37.76
N THR A 221 5.44 -0.33 -38.06
CA THR A 221 4.33 -0.44 -37.10
C THR A 221 4.11 -1.87 -36.61
N ASN A 222 4.45 -2.89 -37.39
CA ASN A 222 4.32 -4.29 -36.97
C ASN A 222 5.37 -4.63 -35.90
N THR A 223 6.62 -4.24 -36.15
CA THR A 223 7.71 -4.41 -35.18
C THR A 223 7.42 -3.63 -33.89
N LEU A 224 6.98 -2.38 -33.98
CA LEU A 224 6.62 -1.56 -32.82
C LEU A 224 5.46 -2.15 -32.03
N ASN A 225 4.34 -2.50 -32.67
CA ASN A 225 3.20 -3.10 -31.98
C ASN A 225 3.57 -4.40 -31.27
N THR A 226 4.36 -5.26 -31.92
CA THR A 226 4.84 -6.52 -31.32
C THR A 226 5.72 -6.26 -30.10
N ALA A 227 6.63 -5.28 -30.18
CA ALA A 227 7.49 -4.93 -29.06
C ALA A 227 6.69 -4.31 -27.90
N ILE A 228 5.72 -3.45 -28.19
CA ILE A 228 4.83 -2.85 -27.19
C ILE A 228 3.97 -3.91 -26.50
N ASP A 229 3.39 -4.86 -27.24
CA ASP A 229 2.60 -5.96 -26.66
C ASP A 229 3.46 -6.87 -25.78
N ASN A 230 4.70 -7.12 -26.19
CA ASN A 230 5.65 -7.85 -25.37
C ASN A 230 6.00 -7.07 -24.09
N LEU A 231 6.22 -5.75 -24.17
CA LEU A 231 6.49 -4.91 -23.00
C LEU A 231 5.32 -4.95 -22.02
N ASP A 232 4.08 -4.68 -22.48
CA ASP A 232 2.89 -4.69 -21.62
C ASP A 232 2.72 -6.03 -20.91
N LYS A 233 2.91 -7.14 -21.65
CA LYS A 233 2.87 -8.49 -21.08
C LYS A 233 3.92 -8.73 -20.01
N GLN A 234 5.16 -8.26 -20.18
CA GLN A 234 6.21 -8.44 -19.16
C GLN A 234 5.96 -7.56 -17.93
N LEU A 235 5.48 -6.33 -18.13
CA LEU A 235 5.08 -5.43 -17.05
C LEU A 235 3.93 -6.01 -16.23
N GLU A 236 2.90 -6.55 -16.89
CA GLU A 236 1.80 -7.26 -16.24
C GLU A 236 2.29 -8.49 -15.48
N GLN A 237 3.15 -9.30 -16.09
CA GLN A 237 3.73 -10.46 -15.43
C GLN A 237 4.48 -10.05 -14.16
N TYR A 238 5.27 -8.97 -14.19
CA TYR A 238 5.92 -8.45 -12.99
C TYR A 238 4.92 -7.99 -11.93
N GLN A 239 3.88 -7.23 -12.31
CA GLN A 239 2.85 -6.78 -11.36
C GLN A 239 2.20 -7.96 -10.64
N LEU A 240 1.83 -9.01 -11.37
CA LEU A 240 1.24 -10.22 -10.79
C LEU A 240 2.21 -10.95 -9.87
N SER A 241 3.46 -11.10 -10.31
CA SER A 241 4.52 -11.80 -9.56
C SER A 241 4.86 -11.06 -8.25
N ASP A 242 5.04 -9.73 -8.31
CA ASP A 242 5.34 -8.90 -7.13
C ASP A 242 4.13 -8.84 -6.17
N LEU A 243 2.90 -8.77 -6.69
CA LEU A 243 1.68 -8.79 -5.88
C LEU A 243 1.54 -10.11 -5.11
N VAL A 244 1.68 -11.25 -5.78
CA VAL A 244 1.59 -12.57 -5.13
C VAL A 244 2.73 -12.79 -4.16
N SER A 245 3.98 -12.47 -4.54
CA SER A 245 5.14 -12.60 -3.64
C SER A 245 5.01 -11.71 -2.40
N THR A 246 4.63 -10.45 -2.58
CA THR A 246 4.46 -9.50 -1.47
C THR A 246 3.27 -9.89 -0.59
N GLY A 247 2.13 -10.25 -1.17
CA GLY A 247 0.97 -10.74 -0.43
C GLY A 247 1.28 -11.98 0.40
N THR A 248 1.97 -12.95 -0.21
CA THR A 248 2.43 -14.18 0.46
C THR A 248 3.33 -13.85 1.65
N GLN A 249 4.36 -13.02 1.46
CA GLN A 249 5.25 -12.63 2.55
C GLN A 249 4.52 -11.88 3.67
N ASN A 250 3.57 -11.01 3.32
CA ASN A 250 2.76 -10.26 4.28
C ASN A 250 1.89 -11.19 5.14
N MET A 251 1.26 -12.20 4.53
CA MET A 251 0.51 -13.22 5.26
C MET A 251 1.44 -14.02 6.19
N ARG A 252 2.63 -14.44 5.73
CA ARG A 252 3.59 -15.16 6.58
C ARG A 252 4.07 -14.32 7.77
N ASP A 253 4.33 -13.03 7.57
CA ASP A 253 4.71 -12.12 8.65
C ASP A 253 3.55 -11.94 9.66
N ALA A 254 2.31 -11.86 9.18
CA ALA A 254 1.12 -11.84 10.05
C ALA A 254 0.95 -13.14 10.85
N LEU A 255 1.23 -14.32 10.25
CA LEU A 255 1.20 -15.60 10.96
C LEU A 255 2.21 -15.65 12.10
N LYS A 256 3.44 -15.17 11.88
CA LYS A 256 4.46 -15.04 12.94
C LYS A 256 3.98 -14.13 14.08
N LYS A 257 3.39 -12.98 13.75
CA LYS A 257 2.79 -12.08 14.74
C LYS A 257 1.67 -12.78 15.52
N MET A 258 0.80 -13.51 14.83
CA MET A 258 -0.32 -14.23 15.43
C MET A 258 0.15 -15.26 16.47
N LYS A 259 1.19 -16.06 16.16
CA LYS A 259 1.80 -16.99 17.12
C LYS A 259 2.26 -16.29 18.40
N ASN A 260 2.92 -15.13 18.25
CA ASN A 260 3.39 -14.35 19.40
C ASN A 260 2.23 -13.83 20.26
N LYS A 261 1.10 -13.43 19.65
CA LYS A 261 -0.10 -12.97 20.38
C LYS A 261 -0.80 -14.11 21.11
N ILE A 262 -0.87 -15.30 20.51
CA ILE A 262 -1.36 -16.50 21.17
C ILE A 262 -0.51 -16.84 22.40
N ALA A 263 0.82 -16.80 22.28
CA ALA A 263 1.73 -17.04 23.42
C ALA A 263 1.57 -16.01 24.56
N GLN A 264 1.09 -14.80 24.24
CA GLN A 264 0.82 -13.73 25.19
C GLN A 264 -0.60 -13.78 25.78
N ASN A 265 -1.44 -14.76 25.38
CA ASN A 265 -2.88 -14.80 25.67
C ASN A 265 -3.62 -13.51 25.26
N ASP A 266 -3.16 -12.85 24.20
CA ASP A 266 -3.74 -11.60 23.68
C ASP A 266 -4.84 -11.93 22.66
N GLU A 267 -6.04 -12.27 23.16
CA GLU A 267 -7.16 -12.71 22.32
C GLU A 267 -7.60 -11.65 21.31
N GLU A 268 -7.70 -10.39 21.75
CA GLU A 268 -8.15 -9.27 20.90
C GLU A 268 -7.22 -9.10 19.68
N ARG A 269 -5.90 -9.11 19.90
CA ARG A 269 -4.94 -8.97 18.80
C ARG A 269 -4.84 -10.23 17.94
N THR A 270 -5.07 -11.40 18.52
CA THR A 270 -5.15 -12.65 17.75
C THR A 270 -6.31 -12.59 16.75
N ILE A 271 -7.50 -12.15 17.18
CA ILE A 271 -8.68 -11.97 16.31
C ILE A 271 -8.41 -10.92 15.21
N LYS A 272 -7.82 -9.77 15.57
CA LYS A 272 -7.46 -8.73 14.59
C LYS A 272 -6.47 -9.23 13.53
N THR A 273 -5.49 -10.04 13.93
CA THR A 273 -4.51 -10.60 13.00
C THR A 273 -5.15 -11.62 12.05
N SER A 274 -6.10 -12.42 12.52
CA SER A 274 -6.89 -13.32 11.66
C SER A 274 -7.69 -12.57 10.59
N ALA A 275 -8.37 -11.49 10.97
CA ALA A 275 -9.11 -10.66 10.02
C ALA A 275 -8.19 -10.03 8.95
N TYR A 276 -6.96 -9.69 9.34
CA TYR A 276 -5.97 -9.17 8.42
C TYR A 276 -5.52 -10.22 7.38
N LEU A 277 -5.33 -11.49 7.78
CA LEU A 277 -4.98 -12.57 6.85
C LEU A 277 -6.02 -12.69 5.72
N GLU A 278 -7.31 -12.67 6.06
CA GLU A 278 -8.41 -12.73 5.11
C GLU A 278 -8.40 -11.53 4.13
N ILE A 279 -8.23 -10.31 4.66
CA ILE A 279 -8.17 -9.10 3.85
C ILE A 279 -6.96 -9.12 2.92
N ASN A 280 -5.82 -9.65 3.38
CA ASN A 280 -4.61 -9.73 2.57
C ASN A 280 -4.74 -10.77 1.46
N TRP A 281 -5.24 -11.97 1.78
CA TRP A 281 -5.48 -13.04 0.82
C TRP A 281 -6.35 -12.59 -0.36
N LYS A 282 -7.46 -11.91 -0.07
CA LYS A 282 -8.38 -11.35 -1.08
C LYS A 282 -7.73 -10.42 -2.11
N LYS A 283 -6.59 -9.80 -1.78
CA LYS A 283 -5.89 -8.91 -2.74
C LYS A 283 -5.26 -9.67 -3.90
N PHE A 284 -4.99 -10.98 -3.75
CA PHE A 284 -4.28 -11.75 -4.75
C PHE A 284 -4.79 -13.18 -4.95
N GLU A 285 -5.82 -13.60 -4.21
CA GLU A 285 -6.41 -14.95 -4.29
C GLU A 285 -6.84 -15.33 -5.72
N ASP A 286 -7.44 -14.39 -6.47
CA ASP A 286 -7.89 -14.63 -7.84
C ASP A 286 -6.72 -14.94 -8.78
N ASN A 287 -5.57 -14.30 -8.57
CA ASN A 287 -4.37 -14.56 -9.35
C ASN A 287 -3.82 -15.96 -9.05
N VAL A 288 -3.82 -16.34 -7.77
CA VAL A 288 -3.42 -17.69 -7.34
C VAL A 288 -4.37 -18.73 -7.91
N LYS A 289 -5.68 -18.50 -7.82
CA LYS A 289 -6.71 -19.38 -8.36
C LYS A 289 -6.57 -19.57 -9.87
N ALA A 290 -6.29 -18.49 -10.61
CA ALA A 290 -6.14 -18.56 -12.06
C ALA A 290 -4.89 -19.35 -12.50
N LYS A 291 -3.76 -19.21 -11.78
CA LYS A 291 -2.49 -19.86 -12.15
C LYS A 291 -2.24 -21.20 -11.46
N SER A 292 -2.80 -21.42 -10.29
CA SER A 292 -2.57 -22.59 -9.44
C SER A 292 -3.82 -22.92 -8.61
N PRO A 293 -4.90 -23.42 -9.23
CA PRO A 293 -6.15 -23.76 -8.55
C PRO A 293 -5.95 -24.70 -7.35
N GLU A 294 -5.03 -25.66 -7.47
CA GLU A 294 -4.71 -26.60 -6.40
C GLU A 294 -4.09 -25.90 -5.17
N LEU A 295 -3.16 -24.94 -5.37
CA LEU A 295 -2.58 -24.18 -4.26
C LEU A 295 -3.59 -23.23 -3.63
N TYR A 296 -4.47 -22.64 -4.44
CA TYR A 296 -5.58 -21.83 -3.95
C TYR A 296 -6.44 -22.63 -2.94
N GLU A 297 -6.90 -23.82 -3.32
CA GLU A 297 -7.71 -24.67 -2.43
C GLU A 297 -6.96 -25.07 -1.15
N LYS A 298 -5.66 -25.44 -1.28
CA LYS A 298 -4.82 -25.78 -0.12
C LYS A 298 -4.60 -24.61 0.84
N ILE A 299 -4.62 -23.37 0.36
CA ILE A 299 -4.47 -22.16 1.18
C ILE A 299 -5.79 -21.78 1.88
N GLU A 300 -6.91 -21.90 1.18
CA GLU A 300 -8.25 -21.60 1.71
C GLU A 300 -8.58 -22.44 2.94
N GLU A 301 -8.28 -23.74 2.92
CA GLU A 301 -8.60 -24.65 4.02
C GLU A 301 -8.01 -24.21 5.38
N PRO A 302 -6.68 -24.05 5.55
CA PRO A 302 -6.12 -23.61 6.82
C PRO A 302 -6.47 -22.15 7.15
N LEU A 303 -6.69 -21.27 6.16
CA LEU A 303 -7.16 -19.91 6.41
C LEU A 303 -8.57 -19.91 7.03
N HIS A 304 -9.50 -20.69 6.48
CA HIS A 304 -10.83 -20.89 7.05
C HIS A 304 -10.77 -21.53 8.45
N ALA A 305 -9.88 -22.50 8.67
CA ALA A 305 -9.68 -23.11 9.99
C ALA A 305 -9.22 -22.08 11.04
N ILE A 306 -8.30 -21.18 10.69
CA ILE A 306 -7.89 -20.05 11.55
C ILE A 306 -9.10 -19.16 11.87
N ASN A 307 -9.84 -18.74 10.84
CA ASN A 307 -11.01 -17.86 10.97
C ASN A 307 -12.14 -18.48 11.83
N ALA A 308 -12.27 -19.80 11.82
CA ALA A 308 -13.19 -20.52 12.71
C ALA A 308 -12.65 -20.61 14.13
N ALA A 309 -11.38 -20.98 14.30
CA ALA A 309 -10.76 -21.20 15.60
C ALA A 309 -10.67 -19.93 16.45
N VAL A 310 -10.45 -18.75 15.86
CA VAL A 310 -10.44 -17.47 16.61
C VAL A 310 -11.80 -17.06 17.20
N LYS A 311 -12.89 -17.76 16.84
CA LYS A 311 -14.24 -17.52 17.39
C LYS A 311 -14.53 -18.37 18.64
N VAL A 312 -13.71 -19.37 18.93
CA VAL A 312 -13.86 -20.27 20.09
C VAL A 312 -13.38 -19.58 21.36
N LYS A 313 -14.08 -19.77 22.48
CA LYS A 313 -13.73 -19.18 23.79
C LYS A 313 -13.62 -20.24 24.90
N PRO A 314 -12.52 -20.28 25.67
CA PRO A 314 -11.28 -19.53 25.45
C PRO A 314 -10.60 -19.94 24.13
N LEU A 315 -9.67 -19.12 23.62
CA LEU A 315 -8.94 -19.47 22.40
C LEU A 315 -8.25 -20.84 22.54
N ASP A 316 -8.48 -21.73 21.57
CA ASP A 316 -7.73 -22.97 21.45
C ASP A 316 -6.39 -22.70 20.73
N GLY A 317 -5.37 -22.37 21.52
CA GLY A 317 -4.03 -22.09 21.01
C GLY A 317 -3.39 -23.28 20.28
N LYS A 318 -3.74 -24.53 20.61
CA LYS A 318 -3.20 -25.71 19.92
C LYS A 318 -3.78 -25.83 18.52
N THR A 319 -5.10 -25.70 18.40
CA THR A 319 -5.79 -25.72 17.11
C THR A 319 -5.35 -24.55 16.23
N LEU A 320 -5.24 -23.34 16.80
CA LEU A 320 -4.73 -22.17 16.07
C LEU A 320 -3.31 -22.36 15.56
N ASN A 321 -2.38 -22.80 16.41
CA ASN A 321 -0.99 -23.01 15.98
C ASN A 321 -0.87 -24.07 14.88
N THR A 322 -1.66 -25.14 14.95
CA THR A 322 -1.70 -26.17 13.89
C THR A 322 -2.17 -25.59 12.56
N ALA A 323 -3.26 -24.81 12.57
CA ALA A 323 -3.78 -24.17 11.36
C ALA A 323 -2.81 -23.12 10.80
N ILE A 324 -2.15 -22.36 11.68
CA ILE A 324 -1.09 -21.40 11.30
C ILE A 324 0.09 -22.11 10.63
N ASP A 325 0.57 -23.22 11.19
CA ASP A 325 1.68 -24.00 10.61
C ASP A 325 1.32 -24.56 9.23
N ASN A 326 0.08 -25.06 9.09
CA ASN A 326 -0.43 -25.52 7.81
C ASN A 326 -0.50 -24.40 6.78
N LEU A 327 -1.03 -23.22 7.14
CA LEU A 327 -1.10 -22.08 6.23
C LEU A 327 0.31 -21.57 5.84
N ASP A 328 1.24 -21.44 6.80
CA ASP A 328 2.60 -20.98 6.51
C ASP A 328 3.32 -21.92 5.53
N LYS A 329 3.08 -23.23 5.64
CA LYS A 329 3.60 -24.22 4.70
C LYS A 329 3.06 -24.02 3.28
N GLN A 330 1.77 -23.79 3.11
CA GLN A 330 1.19 -23.56 1.78
C GLN A 330 1.64 -22.23 1.19
N LEU A 331 1.76 -21.18 2.00
CA LEU A 331 2.33 -19.90 1.60
C LEU A 331 3.81 -20.04 1.19
N GLU A 332 4.58 -20.91 1.83
CA GLU A 332 5.94 -21.21 1.40
C GLU A 332 6.00 -21.91 0.05
N GLU A 333 5.08 -22.84 -0.22
CA GLU A 333 4.95 -23.48 -1.52
C GLU A 333 4.57 -22.46 -2.61
N LEU A 334 3.60 -21.59 -2.30
CA LEU A 334 3.20 -20.50 -3.17
C LEU A 334 4.36 -19.55 -3.49
N GLN A 335 5.17 -19.18 -2.50
CA GLN A 335 6.35 -18.32 -2.70
C GLN A 335 7.37 -18.90 -3.68
N LYS A 336 7.45 -20.24 -3.78
CA LYS A 336 8.36 -20.95 -4.69
C LYS A 336 7.78 -21.15 -6.09
N SER A 337 6.47 -21.03 -6.23
CA SER A 337 5.80 -21.17 -7.52
C SER A 337 6.02 -19.91 -8.39
N GLN A 338 6.18 -20.10 -9.69
CA GLN A 338 6.45 -19.00 -10.61
C GLN A 338 5.14 -18.32 -11.01
N PHE A 339 5.02 -17.04 -10.68
CA PHE A 339 3.93 -16.15 -11.10
C PHE A 339 4.39 -15.17 -12.16
#